data_AF-A0A9Q3IL61-F1
#
_entry.id   AF-A0A9Q3IL61-F1
#
_cell.length_a   1.000
_cell.length_b   1.000
_cell.length_c   1.000
_cell.angle_alpha   90.00
_cell.angle_beta   90.00
_cell.angle_gamma   90.00
#
_symmetry.space_group_name_H-M   'P 1'
#
loop_
_entity.id
_entity.type
_entity.pdbx_description
1 polymer ?
#
loop_
_entity_poly.entity_id
_entity_poly.type
_entity_poly.pdbx_seq_one_letter_code
_entity_poly.pdbx_strand_id
1 'polypeptide(L)'
;MKLRGIGGHTTSLVALSEFTPIILASGEETQIHFFIEKGSVHTVLGRPFLAENNIRLEFSHKQGEILSYQEPDGRRLCMPICKPQTIGWQTGPARGMDL
;
A
#
# COMPACT_ATOMS: atom_id res chain seq x y z
N MET A 1 4.19 -18.65 12.74
CA MET A 1 5.37 -17.80 12.41
C MET A 1 5.28 -16.52 13.23
N LYS A 2 6.38 -15.84 13.57
CA LYS A 2 6.36 -14.53 14.26
C LYS A 2 6.97 -13.45 13.36
N LEU A 3 6.28 -12.33 13.19
CA LEU A 3 6.84 -11.13 12.58
C LEU A 3 7.46 -10.26 13.67
N ARG A 4 8.65 -9.73 13.40
CA ARG A 4 9.31 -8.76 14.28
C ARG A 4 9.09 -7.36 13.73
N GLY A 5 8.42 -6.52 14.51
CA GLY A 5 8.20 -5.12 14.23
C GLY A 5 9.36 -4.24 14.72
N ILE A 6 9.22 -2.94 14.45
CA ILE A 6 10.11 -1.89 14.96
C ILE A 6 10.04 -1.88 16.49
N GLY A 7 11.14 -1.58 17.18
CA GLY A 7 11.17 -1.54 18.65
C GLY A 7 11.14 -2.91 19.33
N GLY A 8 11.25 -4.01 18.56
CA GLY A 8 11.30 -5.37 19.11
C GLY A 8 9.92 -5.98 19.39
N HIS A 9 8.83 -5.29 19.04
CA HIS A 9 7.48 -5.86 19.07
C HIS A 9 7.40 -7.13 18.21
N THR A 10 6.60 -8.09 18.65
CA THR A 10 6.39 -9.33 17.89
C THR A 10 4.91 -9.57 17.67
N THR A 11 4.56 -9.80 16.41
CA THR A 11 3.22 -10.16 15.96
C THR A 11 3.18 -11.65 15.67
N SER A 12 2.14 -12.33 16.16
CA SER A 12 1.89 -13.74 15.85
C SER A 12 1.06 -13.86 14.58
N LEU A 13 1.63 -14.47 13.56
CA LEU A 13 0.92 -14.81 12.33
C LEU A 13 0.14 -16.11 12.55
N VAL A 14 -1.16 -16.06 12.26
CA VAL A 14 -2.09 -17.17 12.46
C VAL A 14 -2.32 -17.99 11.21
N ALA A 15 -2.13 -17.40 10.02
CA ALA A 15 -2.25 -18.10 8.75
C ALA A 15 -1.49 -17.37 7.61
N LEU A 16 -1.45 -18.02 6.45
CA LEU A 16 -1.04 -17.47 5.17
C LEU A 16 -2.23 -17.62 4.21
N SER A 17 -2.56 -16.56 3.49
CA SER A 17 -3.50 -16.61 2.38
C SER A 17 -2.70 -16.52 1.08
N GLU A 18 -2.94 -17.44 0.17
CA GLU A 18 -2.24 -17.53 -1.12
C GLU A 18 -3.24 -17.40 -2.26
N PHE A 19 -2.78 -16.86 -3.39
CA PHE A 19 -3.58 -16.70 -4.61
C PHE A 19 -4.89 -15.93 -4.39
N THR A 20 -4.89 -14.96 -3.48
CA THR A 20 -6.11 -14.16 -3.23
C THR A 20 -6.31 -13.17 -4.38
N PRO A 21 -7.45 -13.22 -5.08
CA PRO A 21 -7.75 -12.26 -6.14
C PRO A 21 -8.01 -10.88 -5.54
N ILE A 22 -7.45 -9.86 -6.17
CA ILE A 22 -7.70 -8.45 -5.88
C ILE A 22 -7.88 -7.69 -7.19
N ILE A 23 -8.53 -6.53 -7.09
CA ILE A 23 -8.72 -5.62 -8.21
C ILE A 23 -7.84 -4.39 -7.95
N LEU A 24 -6.95 -4.08 -8.89
CA LEU A 24 -6.14 -2.87 -8.86
C LEU A 24 -6.98 -1.65 -9.26
N ALA A 25 -6.45 -0.45 -8.99
CA ALA A 25 -7.13 0.79 -9.40
C ALA A 25 -7.32 0.90 -10.92
N SER A 26 -6.47 0.23 -11.72
CA SER A 26 -6.64 0.10 -13.18
C SER A 26 -7.84 -0.75 -13.61
N GLY A 27 -8.47 -1.48 -12.68
CA GLY A 27 -9.48 -2.50 -12.97
C GLY A 27 -8.90 -3.87 -13.32
N GLU A 28 -7.58 -4.02 -13.39
CA GLU A 28 -6.92 -5.31 -13.62
C GLU A 28 -7.06 -6.22 -12.39
N GLU A 29 -7.36 -7.49 -12.63
CA GLU A 29 -7.35 -8.53 -11.61
C GLU A 29 -5.93 -9.09 -11.46
N THR A 30 -5.45 -9.18 -10.22
CA THR A 30 -4.18 -9.84 -9.89
C THR A 30 -4.33 -10.70 -8.65
N GLN A 31 -3.35 -11.55 -8.40
CA GLN A 31 -3.31 -12.43 -7.24
C GLN A 31 -2.21 -11.99 -6.28
N ILE A 32 -2.54 -11.98 -4.99
CA ILE A 32 -1.58 -11.66 -3.93
C ILE A 32 -1.50 -12.76 -2.88
N HIS A 33 -0.38 -12.75 -2.16
CA HIS A 33 -0.14 -13.60 -0.99
C HIS A 33 0.05 -12.69 0.22
N PHE A 34 -0.64 -12.97 1.33
CA PHE A 34 -0.49 -12.18 2.55
C PHE A 34 -0.60 -13.04 3.80
N PHE A 35 0.14 -12.64 4.82
CA PHE A 35 0.03 -13.23 6.14
C PHE A 35 -1.20 -12.70 6.87
N ILE A 36 -1.86 -13.57 7.63
CA ILE A 36 -3.01 -13.23 8.47
C ILE A 36 -2.53 -13.11 9.91
N GLU A 37 -2.86 -11.99 10.54
CA GLU A 37 -2.68 -11.73 11.97
C GLU A 37 -4.04 -11.67 12.66
N LYS A 38 -4.06 -12.00 13.97
CA LYS A 38 -5.25 -11.83 14.81
C LYS A 38 -5.13 -10.52 15.60
N GLY A 39 -6.06 -9.60 15.38
CA GLY A 39 -6.13 -8.33 16.12
C GLY A 39 -6.71 -7.21 15.27
N SER A 40 -6.85 -6.02 15.85
CA SER A 40 -7.15 -4.80 15.09
C SER A 40 -5.83 -4.22 14.60
N VAL A 41 -5.40 -4.68 13.43
CA VAL A 41 -4.22 -4.17 12.74
C VAL A 41 -4.62 -3.65 11.37
N HIS A 42 -3.92 -2.63 10.90
CA HIS A 42 -4.11 -2.15 9.53
C HIS A 42 -3.57 -3.18 8.54
N THR A 43 -4.26 -3.37 7.42
CA THR A 43 -3.72 -4.14 6.30
C THR A 43 -2.49 -3.43 5.76
N VAL A 44 -1.38 -4.17 5.65
CA VAL A 44 -0.10 -3.63 5.14
C VAL A 44 0.19 -4.21 3.76
N LEU A 45 0.31 -3.32 2.78
CA LEU A 45 0.89 -3.66 1.48
C LEU A 45 2.42 -3.52 1.58
N GLY A 46 3.09 -4.64 1.78
CA GLY A 46 4.54 -4.68 1.95
C GLY A 46 5.31 -4.47 0.65
N ARG A 47 6.63 -4.36 0.76
CA ARG A 47 7.55 -4.25 -0.38
C ARG A 47 7.34 -5.28 -1.51
N PRO A 48 7.03 -6.57 -1.23
CA PRO A 48 6.78 -7.55 -2.30
C PRO A 48 5.66 -7.09 -3.23
N PHE A 49 4.50 -6.72 -2.66
CA PHE A 49 3.37 -6.21 -3.42
C PHE A 49 3.72 -4.96 -4.23
N LEU A 50 4.41 -4.01 -3.60
CA LEU A 50 4.80 -2.76 -4.26
C LEU A 50 5.73 -3.01 -5.45
N ALA A 51 6.70 -3.93 -5.31
CA ALA A 51 7.65 -4.25 -6.36
C ALA A 51 7.01 -4.99 -7.54
N GLU A 52 6.15 -5.98 -7.26
CA GLU A 52 5.45 -6.78 -8.28
C GLU A 52 4.52 -5.93 -9.14
N ASN A 53 3.91 -4.90 -8.56
CA ASN A 53 2.95 -4.03 -9.25
C ASN A 53 3.58 -2.72 -9.77
N ASN A 54 4.92 -2.65 -9.83
CA ASN A 54 5.68 -1.48 -10.29
C ASN A 54 5.22 -0.16 -9.62
N ILE A 55 4.85 -0.24 -8.34
CA ILE A 55 4.43 0.91 -7.55
C ILE A 55 5.69 1.66 -7.09
N ARG A 56 5.71 2.97 -7.31
CA ARG A 56 6.85 3.85 -6.99
C ARG A 56 6.49 4.79 -5.86
N LEU A 57 7.38 4.87 -4.88
CA LEU A 57 7.37 5.92 -3.86
C LEU A 57 8.24 7.07 -4.36
N GLU A 58 7.62 8.21 -4.63
CA GLU A 58 8.29 9.40 -5.16
C GLU A 58 8.24 10.54 -4.15
N PHE A 59 9.34 11.27 -4.03
CA PHE A 59 9.40 12.48 -3.21
C PHE A 59 9.48 13.71 -4.11
N SER A 60 8.54 14.63 -3.94
CA SER A 60 8.51 15.91 -4.63
C SER A 60 8.39 17.04 -3.62
N HIS A 61 9.25 18.04 -3.69
CA HIS A 61 9.15 19.21 -2.80
C HIS A 61 7.81 19.97 -2.92
N LYS A 62 7.13 19.85 -4.06
CA LYS A 62 5.83 20.50 -4.31
C LYS A 62 4.64 19.69 -3.82
N GLN A 63 4.72 18.35 -3.88
CA GLN A 63 3.58 17.46 -3.62
C GLN A 63 3.76 16.57 -2.39
N GLY A 64 4.98 16.48 -1.86
CA GLY A 64 5.38 15.67 -0.72
C GLY A 64 5.75 14.25 -1.15
N GLU A 65 5.51 13.27 -0.28
CA GLU A 65 5.67 11.85 -0.61
C GLU A 65 4.43 11.35 -1.34
N ILE A 66 4.63 10.66 -2.46
CA ILE A 66 3.57 10.17 -3.35
C ILE A 66 3.77 8.68 -3.61
N LEU A 67 2.69 7.93 -3.53
CA LEU A 67 2.61 6.59 -4.10
C LEU A 67 2.10 6.74 -5.52
N SER A 68 2.86 6.25 -6.50
CA SER A 68 2.46 6.31 -7.90
C SER A 68 2.40 4.92 -8.52
N TYR A 69 1.36 4.69 -9.29
CA TYR A 69 1.14 3.48 -10.08
C TYR A 69 0.95 3.89 -11.54
N GLN A 70 1.61 3.19 -12.46
CA GLN A 70 1.50 3.46 -13.89
C GLN A 70 0.48 2.48 -14.49
N GLU A 71 -0.57 3.04 -15.08
CA GLU A 71 -1.58 2.28 -15.80
C GLU A 71 -1.06 1.81 -17.17
N PRO A 72 -1.66 0.76 -17.77
CA PRO A 72 -1.25 0.24 -19.07
C PRO A 72 -1.24 1.27 -20.21
N ASP A 73 -2.11 2.28 -20.13
CA ASP A 73 -2.19 3.38 -21.11
C ASP A 73 -1.13 4.49 -20.90
N GLY A 74 -0.25 4.33 -19.90
CA GLY A 74 0.80 5.29 -19.57
C GLY A 74 0.37 6.40 -18.60
N ARG A 75 -0.91 6.47 -18.20
CA ARG A 75 -1.34 7.37 -17.13
C ARG A 75 -0.71 6.95 -15.81
N ARG A 76 -0.51 7.92 -14.91
CA ARG A 76 0.00 7.67 -13.56
C ARG A 76 -1.04 8.08 -12.54
N LEU A 77 -1.52 7.11 -11.77
CA LEU A 77 -2.33 7.34 -10.60
C LEU A 77 -1.39 7.70 -9.44
N CYS A 78 -1.58 8.89 -8.88
CA CYS A 78 -0.74 9.44 -7.81
C CYS A 78 -1.57 9.64 -6.54
N MET A 79 -1.21 8.95 -5.47
CA MET A 79 -1.82 9.09 -4.16
C MET A 79 -0.85 9.80 -3.21
N PRO A 80 -1.17 10.99 -2.70
CA PRO A 80 -0.32 11.67 -1.74
C PRO A 80 -0.27 10.88 -0.42
N ILE A 81 0.92 10.55 0.02
CA ILE A 81 1.19 9.83 1.26
C ILE A 81 1.49 10.83 2.40
N CYS A 82 2.33 11.84 2.13
CA CYS A 82 2.63 12.93 3.04
C CYS A 82 2.53 14.25 2.27
N LYS A 83 1.85 15.26 2.81
CA LYS A 83 1.83 16.60 2.20
C LYS A 83 3.02 17.42 2.72
N PRO A 84 3.64 18.30 1.91
CA PRO A 84 4.83 19.04 2.34
C PRO A 84 4.59 19.91 3.59
N GLN A 85 3.37 20.41 3.78
CA GLN A 85 3.00 21.32 4.88
C GLN A 85 2.25 20.62 6.03
N THR A 86 2.12 19.29 6.01
CA THR A 86 1.39 18.56 7.06
C THR A 86 2.28 17.48 7.65
N ILE A 87 2.45 17.51 8.97
CA ILE A 87 3.21 16.48 9.68
C ILE A 87 2.32 15.24 9.79
N GLY A 88 2.80 14.12 9.25
CA GLY A 88 2.17 12.81 9.38
C GLY A 88 1.58 12.25 8.09
N TRP A 89 1.31 10.94 8.13
CA TRP A 89 0.77 10.16 7.03
C TRP A 89 -0.70 10.54 6.73
N GLN A 90 -1.05 10.66 5.45
CA GLN A 90 -2.42 10.79 5.01
C GLN A 90 -3.11 9.42 5.19
N THR A 91 -4.08 9.34 6.09
CA THR A 91 -4.83 8.10 6.38
C THR A 91 -6.27 8.10 5.83
N GLY A 92 -6.70 9.19 5.21
CA GLY A 92 -8.02 9.31 4.59
C GLY A 92 -7.97 9.10 3.06
N PRO A 93 -9.09 8.70 2.43
CA PRO A 93 -9.18 8.66 0.98
C PRO A 93 -8.83 10.04 0.40
N ALA A 94 -8.10 10.06 -0.71
CA ALA A 94 -7.85 11.29 -1.45
C ALA A 94 -9.22 11.87 -1.82
N ARG A 95 -9.64 12.96 -1.16
CA ARG A 95 -10.93 13.61 -1.47
C ARG A 95 -10.94 13.94 -2.97
N GLY A 96 -11.86 13.35 -3.72
CA GLY A 96 -12.03 13.58 -5.15
C GLY A 96 -11.95 12.34 -6.06
N MET A 97 -11.80 11.14 -5.52
CA MET A 97 -12.16 9.91 -6.24
C MET A 97 -13.53 9.46 -5.76
N ASP A 98 -14.58 10.03 -6.35
CA ASP A 98 -15.91 9.42 -6.32
C ASP A 98 -15.82 8.13 -7.14
N LEU A 99 -16.03 6.99 -6.47
CA LEU A 99 -16.18 5.68 -7.09
C LEU A 99 -17.49 5.62 -7.90
#